data_AF-A0A1W9LSN8-F1
#
_entry.id   AF-A0A1W9LSN8-F1
#
_cell.length_a   1.000
_cell.length_b   1.000
_cell.length_c   1.000
_cell.angle_alpha   90.00
_cell.angle_beta   90.00
_cell.angle_gamma   90.00
#
_symmetry.space_group_name_H-M   'P 1'
#
loop_
_entity.id
_entity.type
_entity.pdbx_description
1 polymer ?
#
loop_
_entity_poly.entity_id
_entity_poly.type
_entity_poly.pdbx_seq_one_letter_code
_entity_poly.pdbx_strand_id
1 'polypeptide(L)'
;MLIFYREAIAFRRQKGCEIFVVFLKKKINFEVTAVFDKIKKRDGNIAEFDSSKITTAISKAGKATGEFGETQARELTILVLTRASVQCAGIIPEVEEIQDIVEKVLMESPFHKTAKAYILYRNQHQQIRNIAIKAHIDLVDQYLDKLDWKINENSNMCYSLQGLNNYISSDVTAEYWLNRIYPPEIRDAHVRGDIHIHDLSQLSVYTYFGKEVIVAKYQGKILTLSFEQLYETADAPEEMLNEKDGAYAKYPKDMFVMDKDGWTRVTRLVRKSKNKPMRFLKNRGGRSVIVTQDHPMITEQGETEAVKVRIKEDSLFTADMMSRLSGETLFSAERIDLVHELRSRGFHGRRGDAPYFNGFPISESG
;
A
#
# COMPACT_ATOMS: atom_id res chain seq x y z
N MET A 1 14.88 49.72 50.72
CA MET A 1 13.59 49.36 51.33
C MET A 1 13.57 47.84 51.47
N LEU A 2 13.75 47.34 52.70
CA LEU A 2 13.61 45.91 53.02
C LEU A 2 12.14 45.52 52.94
N ILE A 3 11.82 44.39 52.28
CA ILE A 3 10.66 43.55 52.64
C ILE A 3 11.09 42.09 52.44
N PHE A 4 11.21 41.35 53.54
CA PHE A 4 11.18 39.89 53.57
C PHE A 4 9.74 39.47 53.91
N TYR A 5 9.16 38.51 53.18
CA TYR A 5 8.12 37.65 53.73
C TYR A 5 8.26 36.20 53.24
N ARG A 6 8.11 35.30 54.22
CA ARG A 6 8.10 33.84 54.17
C ARG A 6 6.91 33.31 53.36
N GLU A 7 7.05 32.10 52.82
CA GLU A 7 6.05 31.03 53.01
C GLU A 7 6.68 29.64 52.79
N ALA A 8 6.14 28.66 53.49
CA ALA A 8 6.74 27.37 53.83
C ALA A 8 6.35 26.25 52.85
N ILE A 9 7.23 25.26 52.68
CA ILE A 9 6.85 23.94 52.17
C ILE A 9 7.32 22.90 53.20
N ALA A 10 6.36 22.17 53.76
CA ALA A 10 6.58 21.09 54.72
C ALA A 10 7.24 19.89 54.04
N PHE A 11 8.34 19.39 54.61
CA PHE A 11 9.04 18.20 54.16
C PHE A 11 8.82 17.04 55.15
N ARG A 12 8.28 15.92 54.66
CA ARG A 12 8.29 14.64 55.38
C ARG A 12 9.58 13.90 54.99
N ARG A 13 10.47 13.68 55.96
CA ARG A 13 11.77 12.99 55.80
C ARG A 13 11.61 11.53 55.34
N GLN A 14 12.33 11.15 54.29
CA GLN A 14 12.88 9.81 54.13
C GLN A 14 14.37 9.94 53.78
N LYS A 15 15.21 9.17 54.47
CA LYS A 15 16.66 9.37 54.61
C LYS A 15 17.43 8.95 53.35
N GLY A 16 18.42 9.76 52.95
CA GLY A 16 19.62 9.32 52.23
C GLY A 16 19.95 10.11 50.96
N CYS A 17 21.04 10.89 51.01
CA CYS A 17 21.67 11.66 49.92
C CYS A 17 20.97 12.94 49.43
N GLU A 18 21.43 14.11 49.89
CA GLU A 18 21.18 15.41 49.26
C GLU A 18 22.42 15.84 48.47
N ILE A 19 22.33 15.85 47.13
CA ILE A 19 23.15 16.70 46.26
C ILE A 19 22.35 17.99 46.07
N PHE A 20 22.81 19.09 46.66
CA PHE A 20 22.19 20.40 46.45
C PHE A 20 22.61 20.98 45.09
N VAL A 21 21.70 20.99 44.11
CA VAL A 21 21.85 21.79 42.90
C VAL A 21 21.11 23.12 43.12
N VAL A 22 21.86 24.19 43.37
CA VAL A 22 21.34 25.56 43.45
C VAL A 22 21.07 26.06 42.03
N PHE A 23 19.80 26.15 41.63
CA PHE A 23 19.40 26.83 40.39
C PHE A 23 19.48 28.36 40.57
N LEU A 24 20.62 28.96 40.24
CA LEU A 24 20.72 30.39 40.01
C LEU A 24 20.06 30.75 38.68
N LYS A 25 18.81 31.23 38.72
CA LYS A 25 18.18 31.89 37.56
C LYS A 25 18.85 33.25 37.30
N LYS A 26 20.00 33.23 36.64
CA LYS A 26 20.57 34.42 36.00
C LYS A 26 20.06 34.44 34.55
N LYS A 27 19.25 35.43 34.18
CA LYS A 27 18.93 35.73 32.78
C LYS A 27 20.23 36.16 32.11
N ILE A 28 20.90 35.21 31.47
CA ILE A 28 22.02 35.48 30.56
C ILE A 28 21.40 35.51 29.16
N ASN A 29 21.32 36.69 28.55
CA ASN A 29 21.07 36.80 27.12
C ASN A 29 22.34 36.32 26.41
N PHE A 30 22.33 35.08 25.93
CA PHE A 30 23.35 34.60 24.99
C PHE A 30 22.93 35.05 23.59
N GLU A 31 23.62 36.05 23.03
CA GLU A 31 23.67 36.19 21.57
C GLU A 31 24.48 35.00 21.04
N VAL A 32 23.79 34.07 20.39
CA VAL A 32 24.41 32.91 19.74
C VAL A 32 25.09 33.43 18.48
N THR A 33 26.40 33.69 18.58
CA THR A 33 27.24 33.99 17.41
C THR A 33 27.17 32.83 16.43
N ALA A 34 26.80 33.13 15.18
CA ALA A 34 26.66 32.13 14.13
C ALA A 34 28.00 31.42 13.91
N VAL A 35 27.94 30.10 13.95
CA VAL A 35 29.09 29.20 13.95
C VAL A 35 29.64 28.97 12.53
N PHE A 36 28.78 29.10 11.53
CA PHE A 36 29.10 29.11 10.10
C PHE A 36 27.98 29.86 9.37
N ASP A 37 28.33 30.69 8.40
CA ASP A 37 27.36 31.53 7.67
C ASP A 37 26.67 30.78 6.52
N LYS A 38 27.21 29.63 6.12
CA LYS A 38 26.81 28.88 4.93
C LYS A 38 26.60 27.41 5.24
N ILE A 39 25.69 26.80 4.49
CA ILE A 39 25.38 25.38 4.54
C ILE A 39 25.27 24.83 3.11
N LYS A 40 25.83 23.66 2.87
CA LYS A 40 25.72 22.96 1.59
C LYS A 40 24.43 22.13 1.59
N LYS A 41 23.50 22.48 0.70
CA LYS A 41 22.24 21.77 0.50
C LYS A 41 22.49 20.45 -0.23
N ARG A 42 21.47 19.59 -0.21
CA ARG A 42 21.48 18.23 -0.79
C ARG A 42 21.66 18.21 -2.32
N ASP A 43 21.29 19.28 -3.00
CA ASP A 43 21.50 19.51 -4.44
C ASP A 43 22.93 20.01 -4.76
N GLY A 44 23.79 20.12 -3.74
CA GLY A 44 25.15 20.66 -3.86
C GLY A 44 25.23 22.18 -3.78
N ASN A 45 24.11 22.89 -3.80
CA ASN A 45 24.08 24.36 -3.74
C ASN A 45 24.42 24.88 -2.34
N ILE A 46 25.18 25.96 -2.28
CA ILE A 46 25.54 26.62 -1.01
C ILE A 46 24.51 27.71 -0.72
N ALA A 47 23.94 27.72 0.49
CA ALA A 47 22.98 28.72 0.94
C ALA A 47 23.36 29.29 2.30
N GLU A 48 22.75 30.41 2.68
CA GLU A 48 22.90 30.98 4.01
C GLU A 48 22.35 30.05 5.08
N PHE A 49 23.09 29.94 6.19
CA PHE A 49 22.69 29.13 7.32
C PHE A 49 21.61 29.81 8.15
N ASP A 50 20.58 29.05 8.50
CA ASP A 50 19.44 29.53 9.28
C ASP A 50 19.09 28.52 10.38
N SER A 51 19.43 28.87 11.62
CA SER A 51 19.22 28.05 12.82
C SER A 51 17.73 27.88 13.17
N SER A 52 16.85 28.76 12.68
CA SER A 52 15.41 28.66 12.91
C SER A 52 14.82 27.40 12.27
N LYS A 53 15.42 26.91 11.18
CA LYS A 53 15.03 25.66 10.51
C LYS A 53 15.27 24.44 11.39
N ILE A 54 16.39 24.41 12.12
CA ILE A 54 16.71 23.35 13.09
C ILE A 54 15.69 23.38 14.23
N THR A 55 15.45 24.57 14.80
CA THR A 55 14.46 24.78 15.87
C THR A 55 13.07 24.29 15.43
N THR A 56 12.66 24.63 14.22
CA THR A 56 11.37 24.23 13.65
C THR A 56 11.26 22.72 13.48
N ALA A 57 12.32 22.07 12.98
CA ALA A 57 12.34 20.62 12.80
C ALA A 57 12.24 19.87 14.15
N ILE A 58 13.03 20.29 15.15
CA ILE A 58 13.01 19.73 16.50
C ILE A 58 11.66 19.97 17.17
N SER A 59 11.12 21.19 17.07
CA SER A 59 9.81 21.56 17.61
C SER A 59 8.67 20.75 17.00
N LYS A 60 8.69 20.50 15.69
CA LYS A 60 7.70 19.63 15.03
C LYS A 60 7.75 18.21 15.55
N ALA A 61 8.95 17.65 15.74
CA ALA A 61 9.10 16.32 16.29
C ALA A 61 8.62 16.23 17.75
N GLY A 62 8.98 17.20 18.59
CA GLY A 62 8.54 17.27 19.99
C GLY A 62 7.02 17.45 20.12
N LYS A 63 6.39 18.25 19.25
CA LYS A 63 4.93 18.40 19.19
C LYS A 63 4.24 17.12 18.74
N ALA A 64 4.81 16.39 17.78
CA ALA A 64 4.23 15.14 17.28
C ALA A 64 4.24 14.03 18.34
N THR A 65 5.23 14.01 19.23
CA THR A 65 5.33 13.02 20.33
C THR A 65 4.70 13.50 21.63
N GLY A 66 4.46 14.80 21.78
CA GLY A 66 3.95 15.43 22.98
C GLY A 66 4.96 15.57 24.12
N GLU A 67 6.25 15.32 23.88
CA GLU A 67 7.28 15.35 24.92
C GLU A 67 7.74 16.77 25.27
N PHE A 68 7.75 17.70 24.31
CA PHE A 68 8.18 19.07 24.56
C PHE A 68 7.67 20.08 23.51
N GLY A 69 7.78 21.38 23.86
CA GLY A 69 7.36 22.49 23.04
C GLY A 69 8.52 23.33 22.49
N GLU A 70 8.18 24.53 22.02
CA GLU A 70 9.14 25.39 21.32
C GLU A 70 10.30 25.87 22.20
N THR A 71 10.07 26.05 23.51
CA THR A 71 11.11 26.47 24.46
C THR A 71 12.24 25.44 24.55
N GLN A 72 11.91 24.18 24.81
CA GLN A 72 12.89 23.10 24.87
C GLN A 72 13.53 22.84 23.50
N ALA A 73 12.78 23.02 22.41
CA ALA A 73 13.34 22.89 21.06
C ALA A 73 14.46 23.92 20.81
N ARG A 74 14.33 25.15 21.33
CA ARG A 74 15.39 26.17 21.26
C ARG A 74 16.61 25.77 22.09
N GLU A 75 16.41 25.27 23.31
CA GLU A 75 17.50 24.77 24.16
C GLU A 75 18.28 23.64 23.49
N LEU A 76 17.58 22.66 22.92
CA LEU A 76 18.18 21.58 22.14
C LEU A 76 18.89 22.10 20.88
N THR A 77 18.34 23.12 20.22
CA THR A 77 18.98 23.74 19.06
C THR A 77 20.30 24.41 19.44
N ILE A 78 20.36 25.10 20.59
CA ILE A 78 21.63 25.66 21.08
C ILE A 78 22.66 24.55 21.27
N LEU A 79 22.27 23.42 21.88
CA LEU A 79 23.15 22.27 22.07
C LEU A 79 23.63 21.67 20.73
N VAL A 80 22.76 21.60 19.72
CA VAL A 80 23.11 21.20 18.35
C VAL A 80 24.16 22.15 17.77
N LEU A 81 23.94 23.47 17.87
CA LEU A 81 24.86 24.47 17.34
C LEU A 81 26.22 24.43 18.05
N THR A 82 26.25 24.21 19.37
CA THR A 82 27.49 24.05 20.14
C THR A 82 28.25 22.79 19.73
N ARG A 83 27.58 21.70 19.36
CA ARG A 83 28.26 20.50 18.85
C ARG A 83 28.76 20.68 17.42
N ALA A 84 27.93 21.30 16.59
CA ALA A 84 28.30 21.63 15.21
C ALA A 84 29.50 22.57 15.14
N SER A 85 29.67 23.48 16.11
CA SER A 85 30.84 24.37 16.15
C SER A 85 32.16 23.68 16.35
N VAL A 86 32.16 22.59 17.11
CA VAL A 86 33.36 21.79 17.34
C VAL A 86 33.60 20.84 16.18
N GLN A 87 32.55 20.22 15.65
CA GLN A 87 32.67 19.16 14.64
C GLN A 87 32.86 19.69 13.22
N CYS A 88 32.29 20.86 12.90
CA CYS A 88 32.32 21.46 11.57
C CYS A 88 33.25 22.68 11.49
N ALA A 89 34.24 22.77 12.39
CA ALA A 89 35.16 23.89 12.44
C ALA A 89 35.96 24.01 11.13
N GLY A 90 35.82 25.15 10.44
CA GLY A 90 36.56 25.46 9.21
C GLY A 90 36.01 24.80 7.93
N ILE A 91 34.87 24.11 7.99
CA ILE A 91 34.20 23.52 6.82
C ILE A 91 32.78 24.07 6.65
N ILE A 92 32.24 24.00 5.43
CA ILE A 92 30.83 24.28 5.18
C ILE A 92 30.08 22.96 5.38
N PRO A 93 29.26 22.82 6.44
CA PRO A 93 28.60 21.56 6.71
C PRO A 93 27.52 21.25 5.67
N GLU A 94 27.32 19.96 5.45
CA GLU A 94 26.19 19.45 4.67
C GLU A 94 24.93 19.34 5.54
N VAL A 95 23.76 19.41 4.90
CA VAL A 95 22.47 19.28 5.59
C VAL A 95 22.35 17.94 6.36
N GLU A 96 22.96 16.86 5.86
CA GLU A 96 22.92 15.56 6.52
C GLU A 96 23.79 15.51 7.79
N GLU A 97 24.96 16.17 7.77
CA GLU A 97 25.84 16.24 8.95
C GLU A 97 25.14 16.96 10.12
N ILE A 98 24.43 18.06 9.83
CA ILE A 98 23.64 18.75 10.85
C ILE A 98 22.50 17.86 11.38
N GLN A 99 21.88 17.05 10.51
CA GLN A 99 20.83 16.11 10.95
C GLN A 99 21.37 15.01 11.85
N ASP A 100 22.57 14.48 11.56
CA ASP A 100 23.22 13.49 12.42
C ASP A 100 23.50 14.06 13.82
N ILE A 101 23.90 15.33 13.90
CA ILE A 101 24.10 16.03 15.17
C ILE A 101 22.77 16.20 15.91
N VAL A 102 21.68 16.56 15.22
CA VAL A 102 20.35 16.66 15.81
C VAL A 102 19.90 15.32 16.40
N GLU A 103 20.08 14.23 15.66
CA GLU A 103 19.74 12.88 16.14
C GLU A 103 20.53 12.52 17.39
N LYS A 104 21.84 12.76 17.38
CA LYS A 104 22.69 12.49 18.54
C LYS A 104 22.27 13.30 19.77
N VAL A 105 21.97 14.58 19.57
CA VAL A 105 21.46 15.45 20.65
C VAL A 105 20.13 14.94 21.21
N LEU A 106 19.21 14.52 20.34
CA LEU A 106 17.92 13.97 20.78
C LEU A 106 18.09 12.62 21.51
N MET A 107 18.99 11.75 21.04
CA MET A 107 19.26 10.45 21.68
C MET A 107 19.88 10.60 23.08
N GLU A 108 20.73 11.60 23.27
CA GLU A 108 21.36 11.91 24.56
C GLU A 108 20.45 12.73 25.50
N SER A 109 19.30 13.19 25.00
CA SER A 109 18.28 13.89 25.78
C SER A 109 17.30 12.92 26.46
N PRO A 110 16.53 13.36 27.46
CA PRO A 110 15.46 12.54 28.04
C PRO A 110 14.27 12.28 27.10
N PHE A 111 14.26 12.89 25.90
CA PHE A 111 13.13 12.86 24.95
C PHE A 111 13.26 11.69 23.94
N HIS A 112 13.26 10.47 24.45
CA HIS A 112 13.54 9.28 23.66
C HIS A 112 12.45 8.99 22.59
N LYS A 113 11.18 9.32 22.85
CA LYS A 113 10.14 9.12 21.83
C LYS A 113 10.36 10.07 20.65
N THR A 114 10.75 11.31 20.94
CA THR A 114 11.06 12.33 19.94
C THR A 114 12.28 11.96 19.12
N ALA A 115 13.34 11.44 19.75
CA ALA A 115 14.50 10.91 19.04
C ALA A 115 14.10 9.83 18.02
N LYS A 116 13.35 8.82 18.47
CA LYS A 116 12.86 7.74 17.60
C LYS A 116 11.98 8.27 16.45
N ALA A 117 11.05 9.17 16.76
CA ALA A 117 10.15 9.75 15.75
C ALA A 117 10.91 10.58 14.71
N TYR A 118 11.91 11.35 15.13
CA TYR A 118 12.75 12.15 14.25
C TYR A 118 13.55 11.28 13.27
N ILE A 119 14.24 10.26 13.80
CA ILE A 119 15.03 9.30 13.00
C ILE A 119 14.15 8.61 11.95
N LEU A 120 12.98 8.10 12.37
CA LEU A 120 12.05 7.41 11.47
C LEU A 120 11.53 8.35 10.36
N TYR A 121 11.17 9.58 10.72
CA TYR A 121 10.68 10.58 9.77
C TYR A 121 11.75 10.98 8.74
N ARG A 122 13.01 11.15 9.19
CA ARG A 122 14.15 11.44 8.30
C ARG A 122 14.37 10.30 7.32
N ASN A 123 14.40 9.05 7.81
CA ASN A 123 14.60 7.86 6.98
C ASN A 123 13.50 7.71 5.92
N GLN A 124 12.23 7.87 6.30
CA GLN A 124 11.10 7.86 5.34
C GLN A 124 11.25 8.94 4.27
N HIS A 125 11.64 10.16 4.66
CA HIS A 125 11.85 11.24 3.70
C HIS A 125 13.09 11.03 2.82
N GLN A 126 14.11 10.33 3.30
CA GLN A 126 15.27 9.94 2.50
C GLN A 126 14.88 8.88 1.46
N GLN A 127 14.09 7.88 1.85
CA GLN A 127 13.53 6.89 0.91
C GLN A 127 12.70 7.56 -0.19
N ILE A 128 11.80 8.48 0.17
CA ILE A 128 11.01 9.25 -0.81
C ILE A 128 11.91 10.04 -1.77
N ARG A 129 13.02 10.63 -1.28
CA ARG A 129 13.97 11.35 -2.13
C ARG A 129 14.78 10.44 -3.04
N ASN A 130 15.17 9.25 -2.57
CA ASN A 130 15.83 8.25 -3.40
C ASN A 130 14.92 7.84 -4.57
N ILE A 131 13.63 7.65 -4.30
CA ILE A 131 12.60 7.39 -5.32
C ILE A 131 12.47 8.59 -6.28
N ALA A 132 12.54 9.82 -5.79
CA ALA A 132 12.21 11.02 -6.59
C ALA A 132 13.36 11.59 -7.47
N ILE A 133 14.65 11.38 -7.13
CA ILE A 133 15.77 12.09 -7.80
C ILE A 133 16.76 11.17 -8.51
N LYS A 134 17.04 9.96 -8.00
CA LYS A 134 17.97 9.01 -8.64
C LYS A 134 17.29 8.08 -9.65
N ALA A 135 15.99 7.85 -9.52
CA ALA A 135 15.27 6.93 -10.39
C ALA A 135 15.15 7.45 -11.83
N HIS A 136 14.91 8.74 -12.09
CA HIS A 136 14.48 9.14 -13.43
C HIS A 136 15.57 9.22 -14.52
N ILE A 137 16.84 9.49 -14.18
CA ILE A 137 17.92 9.54 -15.18
C ILE A 137 18.55 8.15 -15.32
N ASP A 138 18.90 7.51 -14.21
CA ASP A 138 19.51 6.18 -14.22
C ASP A 138 18.55 5.11 -14.79
N LEU A 139 17.23 5.18 -14.56
CA LEU A 139 16.28 4.25 -15.19
C LEU A 139 16.17 4.45 -16.70
N VAL A 140 16.30 5.69 -17.18
CA VAL A 140 16.30 5.97 -18.63
C VAL A 140 17.56 5.37 -19.25
N ASP A 141 18.73 5.61 -18.65
CA ASP A 141 19.99 5.07 -19.13
C ASP A 141 20.01 3.52 -19.06
N GLN A 142 19.52 2.92 -17.97
CA GLN A 142 19.39 1.46 -17.84
C GLN A 142 18.47 0.85 -18.89
N TYR A 143 17.36 1.52 -19.21
CA TYR A 143 16.46 1.08 -20.27
C TYR A 143 17.14 1.20 -21.63
N LEU A 144 17.78 2.34 -21.93
CA LEU A 144 18.47 2.60 -23.20
C LEU A 144 19.60 1.60 -23.46
N ASP A 145 20.39 1.31 -22.44
CA ASP A 145 21.53 0.39 -22.51
C ASP A 145 21.15 -1.08 -22.32
N LYS A 146 19.86 -1.37 -22.09
CA LYS A 146 19.30 -2.71 -21.85
C LYS A 146 20.00 -3.48 -20.72
N LEU A 147 20.38 -2.76 -19.66
CA LEU A 147 21.21 -3.31 -18.59
C LEU A 147 20.42 -4.09 -17.54
N ASP A 148 19.09 -3.97 -17.54
CA ASP A 148 18.23 -4.62 -16.56
C ASP A 148 17.37 -5.74 -17.19
N TRP A 149 17.33 -6.90 -16.52
CA TRP A 149 16.47 -8.01 -16.90
C TRP A 149 14.99 -7.63 -16.82
N LYS A 150 14.63 -6.64 -15.98
CA LYS A 150 13.27 -6.10 -15.84
C LYS A 150 12.67 -5.62 -17.16
N ILE A 151 13.49 -5.22 -18.13
CA ILE A 151 13.03 -4.82 -19.48
C ILE A 151 12.31 -5.99 -20.18
N ASN A 152 12.71 -7.22 -19.89
CA ASN A 152 12.13 -8.44 -20.46
C ASN A 152 11.05 -9.07 -19.57
N GLU A 153 10.75 -8.50 -18.40
CA GLU A 153 9.70 -9.00 -17.51
C GLU A 153 8.32 -8.89 -18.17
N ASN A 154 8.10 -7.86 -18.99
CA ASN A 154 6.90 -7.71 -19.80
C ASN A 154 7.16 -8.15 -21.24
N SER A 155 7.04 -9.46 -21.48
CA SER A 155 7.32 -10.11 -22.78
C SER A 155 6.48 -9.60 -23.96
N ASN A 156 5.41 -8.86 -23.70
CA ASN A 156 4.53 -8.30 -24.73
C ASN A 156 4.99 -6.93 -25.25
N MET A 157 6.00 -6.30 -24.63
CA MET A 157 6.39 -4.92 -24.94
C MET A 157 7.79 -4.85 -25.56
N CYS A 158 7.88 -4.35 -26.79
CA CYS A 158 9.16 -4.14 -27.48
C CYS A 158 9.85 -2.84 -27.04
N TYR A 159 11.18 -2.83 -27.14
CA TYR A 159 12.02 -1.65 -26.91
C TYR A 159 11.57 -0.45 -27.75
N SER A 160 10.94 0.51 -27.09
CA SER A 160 10.32 1.69 -27.69
C SER A 160 10.20 2.84 -26.69
N LEU A 161 9.89 4.05 -27.16
CA LEU A 161 9.60 5.20 -26.30
C LEU A 161 8.38 4.96 -25.39
N GLN A 162 7.36 4.27 -25.91
CA GLN A 162 6.21 3.85 -25.12
C GLN A 162 6.63 2.85 -24.04
N GLY A 163 7.50 1.91 -24.38
CA GLY A 163 8.07 0.96 -23.43
C GLY A 163 8.91 1.64 -22.34
N LEU A 164 9.64 2.70 -22.66
CA LEU A 164 10.39 3.49 -21.69
C LEU A 164 9.45 4.16 -20.68
N ASN A 165 8.38 4.80 -21.17
CA ASN A 165 7.42 5.46 -20.31
C ASN A 165 6.72 4.47 -19.38
N ASN A 166 6.38 3.28 -19.89
CA ASN A 166 5.83 2.19 -19.09
C ASN A 166 6.85 1.65 -18.09
N TYR A 167 8.12 1.48 -18.47
CA TYR A 167 9.19 1.02 -17.58
C TYR A 167 9.39 1.95 -16.38
N ILE A 168 9.49 3.27 -16.63
CA ILE A 168 9.62 4.28 -15.57
C ILE A 168 8.39 4.26 -14.65
N SER A 169 7.18 4.27 -15.24
CA SER A 169 5.94 4.23 -14.45
C SER A 169 5.81 2.96 -13.62
N SER A 170 6.29 1.82 -14.16
CA SER A 170 6.26 0.52 -13.50
C SER A 170 7.17 0.48 -12.28
N ASP A 171 8.41 0.97 -12.41
CA ASP A 171 9.40 0.95 -11.33
C ASP A 171 8.98 1.88 -10.17
N VAL A 172 8.49 3.08 -10.48
CA VAL A 172 7.92 4.00 -9.48
C VAL A 172 6.74 3.37 -8.75
N THR A 173 5.87 2.66 -9.48
CA THR A 173 4.70 2.00 -8.89
C THR A 173 5.11 0.83 -7.99
N ALA A 174 6.10 0.05 -8.42
CA ALA A 174 6.64 -1.07 -7.65
C ALA A 174 7.29 -0.60 -6.33
N GLU A 175 8.13 0.43 -6.39
CA GLU A 175 8.76 1.04 -5.21
C GLU A 175 7.71 1.58 -4.23
N TYR A 176 6.63 2.16 -4.74
CA TYR A 176 5.51 2.60 -3.91
C TYR A 176 4.82 1.42 -3.20
N TRP A 177 4.50 0.34 -3.92
CA TRP A 177 3.91 -0.86 -3.32
C TRP A 177 4.80 -1.43 -2.21
N LEU A 178 6.08 -1.60 -2.50
CA LEU A 178 7.05 -2.24 -1.61
C LEU A 178 7.35 -1.42 -0.35
N ASN A 179 7.41 -0.09 -0.44
CA ASN A 179 7.76 0.76 0.70
C ASN A 179 6.58 1.39 1.43
N ARG A 180 5.41 1.49 0.80
CA ARG A 180 4.24 2.16 1.40
C ARG A 180 3.10 1.22 1.73
N ILE A 181 2.89 0.15 0.97
CA ILE A 181 1.72 -0.72 1.13
C ILE A 181 2.11 -2.06 1.76
N TYR A 182 3.16 -2.72 1.26
CA TYR A 182 3.60 -3.99 1.81
C TYR A 182 4.34 -3.82 3.15
N PRO A 183 4.18 -4.78 4.07
CA PRO A 183 5.02 -4.87 5.26
C PRO A 183 6.51 -4.99 4.88
N PRO A 184 7.43 -4.45 5.70
CA PRO A 184 8.87 -4.52 5.42
C PRO A 184 9.39 -5.93 5.17
N GLU A 185 8.84 -6.93 5.84
CA GLU A 185 9.23 -8.33 5.71
C GLU A 185 8.96 -8.88 4.30
N ILE A 186 7.84 -8.49 3.69
CA ILE A 186 7.47 -8.89 2.32
C ILE A 186 8.36 -8.18 1.31
N ARG A 187 8.62 -6.88 1.51
CA ARG A 187 9.57 -6.14 0.68
C ARG A 187 10.95 -6.78 0.72
N ASP A 188 11.47 -7.06 1.91
CA ASP A 188 12.82 -7.55 2.08
C ASP A 188 12.96 -8.96 1.47
N ALA A 189 11.94 -9.79 1.60
CA ALA A 189 11.89 -11.09 0.92
C ALA A 189 11.87 -10.94 -0.61
N HIS A 190 11.15 -9.95 -1.14
CA HIS A 190 11.15 -9.66 -2.58
C HIS A 190 12.51 -9.16 -3.08
N VAL A 191 13.09 -8.17 -2.39
CA VAL A 191 14.38 -7.55 -2.77
C VAL A 191 15.54 -8.55 -2.69
N ARG A 192 15.52 -9.48 -1.73
CA ARG A 192 16.56 -10.51 -1.60
C ARG A 192 16.35 -11.70 -2.54
N GLY A 193 15.24 -11.75 -3.28
CA GLY A 193 14.90 -12.85 -4.18
C GLY A 193 14.38 -14.10 -3.48
N ASP A 194 14.00 -14.01 -2.20
CA ASP A 194 13.36 -15.12 -1.47
C ASP A 194 11.96 -15.41 -2.06
N ILE A 195 11.27 -14.36 -2.54
CA ILE A 195 10.00 -14.43 -3.26
C ILE A 195 10.02 -13.44 -4.43
N HIS A 196 9.30 -13.71 -5.52
CA HIS A 196 9.08 -12.71 -6.58
C HIS A 196 7.62 -12.28 -6.60
N ILE A 197 7.36 -10.97 -6.52
CA ILE A 197 6.01 -10.42 -6.55
C ILE A 197 5.79 -9.88 -7.96
N HIS A 198 4.90 -10.53 -8.69
CA HIS A 198 4.54 -10.14 -10.05
C HIS A 198 3.63 -8.90 -10.07
N ASP A 199 3.60 -8.21 -11.20
CA ASP A 199 2.67 -7.11 -11.54
C ASP A 199 2.66 -5.92 -10.57
N LEU A 200 3.79 -5.69 -9.89
CA LEU A 200 4.03 -4.50 -9.05
C LEU A 200 3.97 -3.18 -9.84
N SER A 201 3.98 -3.24 -11.16
CA SER A 201 3.84 -2.10 -12.07
C SER A 201 2.45 -1.47 -12.09
N GLN A 202 1.43 -2.17 -11.57
CA GLN A 202 0.04 -1.75 -11.64
C GLN A 202 -0.48 -1.32 -10.26
N LEU A 203 -1.07 -0.12 -10.18
CA LEU A 203 -1.62 0.47 -8.94
C LEU A 203 -3.12 0.18 -8.79
N SER A 204 -3.51 -1.05 -9.04
CA SER A 204 -4.91 -1.35 -9.32
C SER A 204 -5.35 -2.70 -8.76
N VAL A 205 -6.28 -2.61 -7.81
CA VAL A 205 -7.10 -3.73 -7.38
C VAL A 205 -8.41 -3.67 -8.16
N TYR A 206 -8.65 -4.68 -8.98
CA TYR A 206 -9.84 -4.76 -9.81
C TYR A 206 -10.88 -5.67 -9.19
N THR A 207 -12.16 -5.38 -9.45
CA THR A 207 -13.26 -6.13 -8.85
C THR A 207 -14.28 -6.54 -9.89
N TYR A 208 -14.65 -7.81 -9.82
CA TYR A 208 -15.80 -8.37 -10.54
C TYR A 208 -17.10 -8.05 -9.79
N PHE A 209 -18.22 -8.01 -10.52
CA PHE A 209 -19.51 -8.00 -9.87
C PHE A 209 -19.76 -9.35 -9.18
N GLY A 210 -20.28 -9.33 -7.95
CA GLY A 210 -20.46 -10.54 -7.14
C GLY A 210 -21.32 -11.63 -7.78
N LYS A 211 -22.20 -11.27 -8.72
CA LYS A 211 -23.07 -12.22 -9.44
C LYS A 211 -22.44 -12.81 -10.70
N GLU A 212 -21.23 -12.41 -11.07
CA GLU A 212 -20.50 -13.05 -12.16
C GLU A 212 -20.14 -14.48 -11.78
N VAL A 213 -20.27 -15.37 -12.75
CA VAL A 213 -20.09 -16.81 -12.56
C VAL A 213 -18.64 -17.19 -12.81
N ILE A 214 -18.11 -18.01 -11.93
CA ILE A 214 -16.77 -18.58 -11.99
C ILE A 214 -16.84 -20.10 -11.87
N VAL A 215 -15.88 -20.77 -12.51
CA VAL A 215 -15.63 -22.20 -12.32
C VAL A 215 -14.50 -22.34 -11.30
N ALA A 216 -14.82 -22.96 -10.17
CA ALA A 216 -13.89 -23.18 -9.07
C ALA A 216 -13.82 -24.67 -8.72
N LYS A 217 -12.69 -25.10 -8.17
CA LYS A 217 -12.52 -26.41 -7.56
C LYS A 217 -12.30 -26.22 -6.07
N TYR A 218 -13.16 -26.80 -5.26
CA TYR A 218 -13.11 -26.69 -3.81
C TYR A 218 -13.39 -28.05 -3.18
N GLN A 219 -12.53 -28.48 -2.26
CA GLN A 219 -12.62 -29.79 -1.61
C GLN A 219 -12.77 -30.95 -2.61
N GLY A 220 -12.03 -30.88 -3.73
CA GLY A 220 -12.05 -31.89 -4.79
C GLY A 220 -13.26 -31.86 -5.73
N LYS A 221 -14.27 -31.00 -5.48
CA LYS A 221 -15.44 -30.84 -6.34
C LYS A 221 -15.29 -29.63 -7.25
N ILE A 222 -15.65 -29.80 -8.52
CA ILE A 222 -15.78 -28.68 -9.46
C ILE A 222 -17.16 -28.07 -9.29
N LEU A 223 -17.19 -26.77 -9.10
CA LEU A 223 -18.39 -26.01 -8.85
C LEU A 223 -18.46 -24.82 -9.82
N THR A 224 -19.68 -24.55 -10.30
CA THR A 224 -19.99 -23.38 -11.11
C THR A 224 -20.93 -22.50 -10.31
N LEU A 225 -20.43 -21.35 -9.85
CA LEU A 225 -21.10 -20.51 -8.86
C LEU A 225 -20.66 -19.05 -9.01
N SER A 226 -21.40 -18.12 -8.41
CA SER A 226 -21.02 -16.70 -8.48
C SER A 226 -19.86 -16.35 -7.54
N PHE A 227 -19.14 -15.25 -7.78
CA PHE A 227 -18.11 -14.78 -6.83
C PHE A 227 -18.65 -14.59 -5.39
N GLU A 228 -19.90 -14.11 -5.27
CA GLU A 228 -20.61 -13.98 -3.99
C GLU A 228 -20.80 -15.36 -3.33
N GLN A 229 -21.31 -16.34 -4.08
CA GLN A 229 -21.45 -17.72 -3.59
C GLN A 229 -20.09 -18.35 -3.26
N LEU A 230 -19.02 -18.02 -4.00
CA LEU A 230 -17.68 -18.56 -3.77
C LEU A 230 -17.17 -18.09 -2.42
N TYR A 231 -17.36 -16.80 -2.15
CA TYR A 231 -17.00 -16.16 -0.91
C TYR A 231 -17.78 -16.73 0.27
N GLU A 232 -19.08 -16.99 0.11
CA GLU A 232 -19.93 -17.61 1.13
C GLU A 232 -19.54 -19.07 1.40
N THR A 233 -19.25 -19.84 0.33
CA THR A 233 -18.89 -21.26 0.39
C THR A 233 -17.51 -21.49 1.00
N ALA A 234 -16.62 -20.51 0.93
CA ALA A 234 -15.30 -20.58 1.53
C ALA A 234 -15.40 -20.72 3.06
N ASP A 235 -15.02 -21.90 3.56
CA ASP A 235 -14.92 -22.21 4.98
C ASP A 235 -13.62 -21.62 5.55
N ALA A 236 -13.63 -20.31 5.72
CA ALA A 236 -12.54 -19.54 6.29
C ALA A 236 -13.11 -18.36 7.08
N PRO A 237 -12.47 -17.97 8.20
CA PRO A 237 -12.89 -16.82 8.97
C PRO A 237 -12.80 -15.56 8.11
N GLU A 238 -13.75 -14.66 8.31
CA GLU A 238 -13.75 -13.36 7.66
C GLU A 238 -12.94 -12.35 8.50
N GLU A 239 -11.99 -11.70 7.84
CA GLU A 239 -11.13 -10.69 8.44
C GLU A 239 -11.42 -9.32 7.81
N MET A 240 -11.60 -8.30 8.65
CA MET A 240 -11.79 -6.92 8.17
C MET A 240 -10.45 -6.37 7.67
N LEU A 241 -10.38 -6.04 6.38
CA LEU A 241 -9.20 -5.41 5.79
C LEU A 241 -9.23 -3.89 5.94
N ASN A 242 -10.40 -3.27 5.74
CA ASN A 242 -10.55 -1.82 5.77
C ASN A 242 -11.99 -1.45 6.10
N GLU A 243 -12.15 -0.78 7.24
CA GLU A 243 -13.45 -0.33 7.76
C GLU A 243 -14.12 0.72 6.85
N LYS A 244 -13.33 1.68 6.34
CA LYS A 244 -13.83 2.78 5.49
C LYS A 244 -14.43 2.29 4.18
N ASP A 245 -13.83 1.24 3.60
CA ASP A 245 -14.26 0.66 2.33
C ASP A 245 -15.24 -0.52 2.52
N GLY A 246 -15.52 -0.92 3.76
CA GLY A 246 -16.27 -2.13 4.08
C GLY A 246 -15.67 -3.37 3.41
N ALA A 247 -14.33 -3.45 3.40
CA ALA A 247 -13.59 -4.50 2.72
C ALA A 247 -13.22 -5.62 3.69
N TYR A 248 -13.52 -6.85 3.30
CA TYR A 248 -13.29 -8.05 4.09
C TYR A 248 -12.57 -9.09 3.24
N ALA A 249 -11.77 -9.94 3.89
CA ALA A 249 -11.07 -11.03 3.25
C ALA A 249 -11.26 -12.37 3.96
N LYS A 250 -11.18 -13.44 3.16
CA LYS A 250 -11.09 -14.82 3.60
C LYS A 250 -9.84 -15.46 2.99
N TYR A 251 -9.24 -16.39 3.73
CA TYR A 251 -8.04 -17.13 3.31
C TYR A 251 -8.38 -18.63 3.20
N PRO A 252 -9.04 -19.06 2.10
CA PRO A 252 -9.49 -20.43 1.96
C PRO A 252 -8.32 -21.42 1.82
N LYS A 253 -8.50 -22.61 2.39
CA LYS A 253 -7.64 -23.77 2.12
C LYS A 253 -8.27 -24.59 0.97
N ASP A 254 -7.44 -25.19 0.13
CA ASP A 254 -7.85 -26.10 -0.95
C ASP A 254 -8.92 -25.56 -1.91
N MET A 255 -8.81 -24.28 -2.25
CA MET A 255 -9.64 -23.62 -3.25
C MET A 255 -8.81 -23.25 -4.48
N PHE A 256 -9.36 -23.54 -5.65
CA PHE A 256 -8.73 -23.29 -6.95
C PHE A 256 -9.73 -22.67 -7.91
N VAL A 257 -9.26 -21.87 -8.85
CA VAL A 257 -10.05 -21.28 -9.94
C VAL A 257 -9.47 -21.71 -11.28
N MET A 258 -10.32 -21.85 -12.29
CA MET A 258 -9.88 -22.18 -13.64
C MET A 258 -9.32 -20.93 -14.33
N ASP A 259 -8.04 -20.98 -14.70
CA ASP A 259 -7.30 -19.91 -15.37
C ASP A 259 -6.79 -20.36 -16.76
N LYS A 260 -6.14 -19.45 -17.49
CA LYS A 260 -5.54 -19.70 -18.81
C LYS A 260 -4.49 -20.81 -18.82
N ASP A 261 -3.95 -21.20 -17.68
CA ASP A 261 -2.92 -22.25 -17.53
C ASP A 261 -3.43 -23.48 -16.76
N GLY A 262 -4.71 -23.50 -16.36
CA GLY A 262 -5.33 -24.59 -15.62
C GLY A 262 -5.79 -24.18 -14.21
N TRP A 263 -5.75 -25.11 -13.26
CA TRP A 263 -6.19 -24.84 -11.89
C TRP A 263 -5.18 -24.01 -11.12
N THR A 264 -5.56 -22.77 -10.80
CA THR A 264 -4.75 -21.85 -10.01
C THR A 264 -5.27 -21.79 -8.58
N ARG A 265 -4.38 -21.95 -7.60
CA ARG A 265 -4.74 -21.90 -6.18
C ARG A 265 -5.18 -20.49 -5.77
N VAL A 266 -6.33 -20.38 -5.12
CA VAL A 266 -6.81 -19.13 -4.52
C VAL A 266 -6.15 -18.95 -3.16
N THR A 267 -5.39 -17.87 -3.02
CA THR A 267 -4.72 -17.51 -1.75
C THR A 267 -5.60 -16.64 -0.86
N ARG A 268 -6.45 -15.80 -1.46
CA ARG A 268 -7.29 -14.83 -0.76
C ARG A 268 -8.52 -14.50 -1.59
N LEU A 269 -9.67 -14.44 -0.92
CA LEU A 269 -10.91 -13.89 -1.46
C LEU A 269 -11.18 -12.55 -0.79
N VAL A 270 -11.60 -11.55 -1.56
CA VAL A 270 -11.89 -10.20 -1.04
C VAL A 270 -13.29 -9.78 -1.47
N ARG A 271 -14.11 -9.30 -0.53
CA ARG A 271 -15.38 -8.62 -0.81
C ARG A 271 -15.32 -7.18 -0.34
N LYS A 272 -15.98 -6.29 -1.07
CA LYS A 272 -16.12 -4.87 -0.70
C LYS A 272 -17.44 -4.29 -1.18
N SER A 273 -17.86 -3.20 -0.55
CA SER A 273 -19.06 -2.46 -0.96
C SER A 273 -18.90 -1.86 -2.37
N LYS A 274 -19.99 -1.87 -3.14
CA LYS A 274 -20.03 -1.30 -4.49
C LYS A 274 -20.01 0.22 -4.42
N ASN A 275 -18.87 0.83 -4.75
CA ASN A 275 -18.68 2.29 -4.74
C ASN A 275 -18.25 2.88 -6.10
N LYS A 276 -18.15 2.05 -7.15
CA LYS A 276 -17.73 2.45 -8.49
C LYS A 276 -18.80 2.12 -9.55
N PRO A 277 -18.86 2.89 -10.65
CA PRO A 277 -19.70 2.55 -11.80
C PRO A 277 -19.25 1.23 -12.44
N MET A 278 -20.21 0.42 -12.87
CA MET A 278 -19.97 -0.87 -13.51
C MET A 278 -20.15 -0.78 -15.02
N ARG A 279 -19.40 -1.59 -15.76
CA ARG A 279 -19.52 -1.78 -17.21
C ARG A 279 -20.01 -3.18 -17.49
N PHE A 280 -21.02 -3.28 -18.34
CA PHE A 280 -21.47 -4.54 -18.92
C PHE A 280 -20.77 -4.72 -20.26
N LEU A 281 -19.91 -5.72 -20.36
CA LEU A 281 -19.18 -6.05 -21.58
C LEU A 281 -19.69 -7.38 -22.11
N LYS A 282 -19.92 -7.47 -23.43
CA LYS A 282 -20.37 -8.69 -24.10
C LYS A 282 -19.50 -8.93 -25.32
N ASN A 283 -18.93 -10.13 -25.44
CA ASN A 283 -18.12 -10.51 -26.58
C ASN A 283 -18.99 -11.02 -27.74
N ARG A 284 -18.39 -11.18 -28.94
CA ARG A 284 -19.07 -11.73 -30.12
C ARG A 284 -19.56 -13.17 -29.90
N GLY A 285 -18.87 -13.94 -29.05
CA GLY A 285 -19.26 -15.30 -28.66
C GLY A 285 -20.43 -15.38 -27.68
N GLY A 286 -21.07 -14.25 -27.35
CA GLY A 286 -22.26 -14.21 -26.49
C GLY A 286 -21.98 -14.21 -24.98
N ARG A 287 -20.72 -14.38 -24.55
CA ARG A 287 -20.32 -14.29 -23.14
C ARG A 287 -20.31 -12.83 -22.70
N SER A 288 -20.76 -12.58 -21.48
CA SER A 288 -20.77 -11.25 -20.87
C SER A 288 -20.11 -11.26 -19.51
N VAL A 289 -19.59 -10.10 -19.11
CA VAL A 289 -19.06 -9.87 -17.76
C VAL A 289 -19.41 -8.46 -17.30
N ILE A 290 -19.69 -8.31 -16.01
CA ILE A 290 -19.89 -7.02 -15.35
C ILE A 290 -18.70 -6.73 -14.44
N VAL A 291 -17.99 -5.64 -14.75
CA VAL A 291 -16.76 -5.23 -14.05
C VAL A 291 -16.77 -3.74 -13.72
N THR A 292 -15.85 -3.27 -12.87
CA THR A 292 -15.63 -1.83 -12.68
C THR A 292 -15.02 -1.18 -13.92
N GLN A 293 -15.19 0.13 -14.09
CA GLN A 293 -14.68 0.86 -15.26
C GLN A 293 -13.17 0.75 -15.48
N ASP A 294 -12.41 0.63 -14.39
CA ASP A 294 -10.96 0.50 -14.37
C ASP A 294 -10.47 -0.95 -14.53
N HIS A 295 -11.36 -1.95 -14.57
CA HIS A 295 -10.98 -3.36 -14.66
C HIS A 295 -10.18 -3.66 -15.94
N PRO A 296 -9.08 -4.41 -15.89
CA PRO A 296 -8.26 -4.72 -17.04
C PRO A 296 -8.96 -5.80 -17.84
N MET A 297 -8.92 -5.62 -19.14
CA MET A 297 -9.52 -6.50 -20.11
C MET A 297 -8.41 -6.93 -21.06
N ILE A 298 -8.25 -8.23 -21.23
CA ILE A 298 -7.30 -8.78 -22.19
C ILE A 298 -7.97 -8.75 -23.56
N THR A 299 -7.39 -7.97 -24.48
CA THR A 299 -7.79 -7.92 -25.89
C THR A 299 -6.68 -8.52 -26.76
N GLU A 300 -6.98 -8.77 -28.03
CA GLU A 300 -5.99 -9.16 -29.04
C GLU A 300 -4.88 -8.12 -29.22
N GLN A 301 -5.15 -6.84 -28.94
CA GLN A 301 -4.19 -5.73 -29.02
C GLN A 301 -3.40 -5.53 -27.71
N GLY A 302 -3.61 -6.41 -26.72
CA GLY A 302 -3.04 -6.30 -25.38
C GLY A 302 -4.08 -5.93 -24.31
N GLU A 303 -3.60 -5.55 -23.14
CA GLU A 303 -4.44 -5.20 -22.00
C GLU A 303 -4.98 -3.76 -22.11
N THR A 304 -6.25 -3.56 -21.79
CA THR A 304 -6.89 -2.24 -21.75
C THR A 304 -7.93 -2.16 -20.64
N GLU A 305 -8.27 -0.97 -20.16
CA GLU A 305 -9.33 -0.80 -19.16
C GLU A 305 -10.72 -1.06 -19.76
N ALA A 306 -11.64 -1.56 -18.96
CA ALA A 306 -13.02 -1.84 -19.35
C ALA A 306 -13.74 -0.62 -19.94
N VAL A 307 -13.40 0.59 -19.50
CA VAL A 307 -13.93 1.85 -20.06
C VAL A 307 -13.40 2.17 -21.47
N LYS A 308 -12.22 1.66 -21.81
CA LYS A 308 -11.53 1.90 -23.09
C LYS A 308 -11.84 0.84 -24.14
N VAL A 309 -12.49 -0.27 -23.78
CA VAL A 309 -12.90 -1.32 -24.72
C VAL A 309 -13.87 -0.76 -25.77
N ARG A 310 -13.47 -0.81 -27.03
CA ARG A 310 -14.22 -0.29 -28.18
C ARG A 310 -15.13 -1.37 -28.75
N ILE A 311 -16.41 -1.05 -28.83
CA ILE A 311 -17.46 -1.94 -29.33
C ILE A 311 -17.19 -2.23 -30.82
N LYS A 312 -17.16 -3.51 -31.19
CA LYS A 312 -16.89 -4.07 -32.55
C LYS A 312 -15.44 -4.03 -33.03
N GLU A 313 -14.57 -3.22 -32.43
CA GLU A 313 -13.16 -3.10 -32.80
C GLU A 313 -12.26 -4.03 -31.98
N ASP A 314 -12.49 -4.13 -30.67
CA ASP A 314 -11.63 -4.93 -29.80
C ASP A 314 -12.16 -6.37 -29.64
N SER A 315 -11.27 -7.35 -29.87
CA SER A 315 -11.51 -8.78 -29.64
C SER A 315 -11.11 -9.15 -28.21
N LEU A 316 -12.08 -9.48 -27.36
CA LEU A 316 -11.82 -9.91 -25.97
C LEU A 316 -11.34 -11.36 -25.93
N PHE A 317 -10.26 -11.62 -25.17
CA PHE A 317 -9.77 -12.97 -24.94
C PHE A 317 -10.84 -13.82 -24.22
N THR A 318 -10.93 -15.08 -24.62
CA THR A 318 -11.94 -16.01 -24.13
C THR A 318 -11.33 -17.39 -24.02
N ALA A 319 -11.26 -17.95 -22.80
CA ALA A 319 -10.71 -19.28 -22.58
C ALA A 319 -11.63 -20.39 -23.13
N ASP A 320 -11.02 -21.41 -23.73
CA ASP A 320 -11.73 -22.64 -24.15
C ASP A 320 -11.91 -23.59 -22.97
N MET A 321 -13.02 -23.42 -22.27
CA MET A 321 -13.37 -24.22 -21.08
C MET A 321 -13.51 -25.72 -21.37
N MET A 322 -13.98 -26.11 -22.56
CA MET A 322 -14.22 -27.52 -22.89
C MET A 322 -12.90 -28.28 -22.97
N SER A 323 -11.91 -27.71 -23.65
CA SER A 323 -10.56 -28.25 -23.69
C SER A 323 -9.95 -28.34 -22.29
N ARG A 324 -10.11 -27.30 -21.45
CA ARG A 324 -9.51 -27.26 -20.11
C ARG A 324 -10.14 -28.20 -19.09
N LEU A 325 -11.41 -28.56 -19.27
CA LEU A 325 -12.10 -29.51 -18.40
C LEU A 325 -12.05 -30.95 -18.93
N SER A 326 -11.41 -31.21 -20.07
CA SER A 326 -11.38 -32.53 -20.71
C SER A 326 -10.76 -33.64 -19.85
N GLY A 327 -9.83 -33.29 -18.95
CA GLY A 327 -9.19 -34.22 -18.02
C GLY A 327 -9.94 -34.40 -16.68
N GLU A 328 -11.05 -33.69 -16.46
CA GLU A 328 -11.80 -33.76 -15.21
C GLU A 328 -13.02 -34.67 -15.35
N THR A 329 -13.34 -35.41 -14.28
CA THR A 329 -14.57 -36.20 -14.22
C THR A 329 -15.75 -35.29 -13.92
N LEU A 330 -16.33 -34.71 -14.96
CA LEU A 330 -17.57 -33.93 -14.85
C LEU A 330 -18.77 -34.88 -14.68
N PHE A 331 -19.79 -34.43 -13.96
CA PHE A 331 -21.06 -35.16 -13.98
C PHE A 331 -21.65 -35.07 -15.39
N SER A 332 -22.18 -36.19 -15.88
CA SER A 332 -22.93 -36.25 -17.13
C SER A 332 -24.32 -36.77 -16.83
N ALA A 333 -25.35 -36.07 -17.30
CA ALA A 333 -26.73 -36.53 -17.27
C ALA A 333 -27.25 -36.57 -18.71
N GLU A 334 -27.76 -37.73 -19.15
CA GLU A 334 -28.37 -37.86 -20.48
C GLU A 334 -29.70 -37.11 -20.58
N ARG A 335 -30.38 -36.94 -19.43
CA ARG A 335 -31.63 -36.20 -19.28
C ARG A 335 -31.61 -35.46 -17.96
N ILE A 336 -32.04 -34.20 -17.99
CA ILE A 336 -32.28 -33.39 -16.79
C ILE A 336 -33.77 -33.05 -16.79
N ASP A 337 -34.46 -33.45 -15.73
CA ASP A 337 -35.80 -32.97 -15.47
C ASP A 337 -35.70 -31.59 -14.81
N LEU A 338 -35.78 -30.56 -15.65
CA LEU A 338 -35.69 -29.17 -15.20
C LEU A 338 -36.81 -28.81 -14.22
N VAL A 339 -38.01 -29.37 -14.36
CA VAL A 339 -39.15 -29.08 -13.50
C VAL A 339 -38.90 -29.66 -12.10
N HIS A 340 -38.47 -30.91 -12.04
CA HIS A 340 -38.09 -31.56 -10.79
C HIS A 340 -36.94 -30.82 -10.08
N GLU A 341 -35.87 -30.47 -10.80
CA GLU A 341 -34.74 -29.74 -10.23
C GLU A 341 -35.15 -28.37 -9.67
N LEU A 342 -35.93 -27.60 -10.43
CA LEU A 342 -36.42 -26.28 -9.98
C LEU A 342 -37.31 -26.40 -8.73
N ARG A 343 -38.16 -27.43 -8.65
CA ARG A 343 -38.96 -27.72 -7.44
C ARG A 343 -38.09 -28.08 -6.25
N SER A 344 -37.17 -29.03 -6.43
CA SER A 344 -36.32 -29.55 -5.35
C SER A 344 -35.45 -28.46 -4.70
N ARG A 345 -35.07 -27.44 -5.48
CA ARG A 345 -34.28 -26.29 -5.04
C ARG A 345 -35.12 -25.11 -4.56
N GLY A 346 -36.44 -25.26 -4.45
CA GLY A 346 -37.34 -24.23 -3.95
C GLY A 346 -37.37 -22.97 -4.82
N PHE A 347 -37.33 -23.12 -6.14
CA PHE A 347 -37.39 -21.96 -7.03
C PHE A 347 -38.77 -21.28 -6.92
N HIS A 348 -38.77 -20.03 -6.45
CA HIS A 348 -39.95 -19.18 -6.38
C HIS A 348 -39.82 -18.06 -7.42
N GLY A 349 -40.90 -17.74 -8.14
CA GLY A 349 -40.88 -16.63 -9.10
C GLY A 349 -40.57 -15.30 -8.40
N ARG A 350 -40.10 -14.32 -9.18
CA ARG A 350 -39.83 -12.98 -8.63
C ARG A 350 -41.15 -12.35 -8.18
N ARG A 351 -41.13 -11.67 -7.02
CA ARG A 351 -42.26 -10.87 -6.48
C ARG A 351 -43.55 -11.66 -6.20
N GLY A 352 -43.46 -12.95 -5.91
CA GLY A 352 -44.62 -13.76 -5.53
C GLY A 352 -45.39 -14.35 -6.71
N ASP A 353 -44.90 -14.16 -7.94
CA ASP A 353 -45.46 -14.84 -9.10
C ASP A 353 -45.15 -16.34 -9.03
N ALA A 354 -46.14 -17.19 -9.32
CA ALA A 354 -45.91 -18.61 -9.50
C ALA A 354 -45.01 -18.82 -10.73
N PRO A 355 -43.94 -19.63 -10.64
CA PRO A 355 -43.14 -19.93 -11.83
C PRO A 355 -43.91 -20.90 -12.73
N TYR A 356 -43.86 -20.68 -14.05
CA TYR A 356 -44.57 -21.49 -15.06
C TYR A 356 -43.57 -22.22 -15.97
N PHE A 357 -43.91 -23.44 -16.39
CA PHE A 357 -43.22 -24.19 -17.43
C PHE A 357 -44.25 -24.65 -18.48
N ASN A 358 -44.00 -24.33 -19.76
CA ASN A 358 -44.94 -24.60 -20.87
C ASN A 358 -46.40 -24.14 -20.62
N GLY A 359 -46.57 -23.01 -19.92
CA GLY A 359 -47.89 -22.44 -19.63
C GLY A 359 -48.60 -23.02 -18.41
N PHE A 360 -48.03 -24.02 -17.73
CA PHE A 360 -48.56 -24.58 -16.49
C PHE A 360 -47.72 -24.14 -15.29
N PRO A 361 -48.34 -23.92 -14.11
CA PRO A 361 -47.58 -23.69 -12.89
C PRO A 361 -46.58 -24.83 -12.66
N ILE A 362 -45.36 -24.50 -12.25
CA ILE A 362 -44.36 -25.51 -11.88
C ILE A 362 -44.88 -26.37 -10.74
N SER A 363 -45.79 -25.91 -9.87
CA SER A 363 -46.45 -26.75 -8.86
C SER A 363 -47.37 -27.84 -9.45
N GLU A 364 -47.82 -27.69 -10.69
CA GLU A 364 -48.83 -28.54 -11.35
C GLU A 364 -48.27 -29.35 -12.53
N SER A 365 -47.03 -29.07 -12.95
CA SER A 365 -46.37 -29.77 -14.07
C SER A 365 -45.80 -31.13 -13.64
N GLY A 366 -46.33 -32.23 -14.16
CA GLY A 366 -45.92 -33.61 -13.82
C GLY A 366 -44.49 -33.94 -14.18
#